data_AF-T0MX02-F1
#
_entry.id   AF-T0MX02-F1
#
_cell.length_a   1.000
_cell.length_b   1.000
_cell.length_c   1.000
_cell.angle_alpha   90.00
_cell.angle_beta   90.00
_cell.angle_gamma   90.00
#
_symmetry.space_group_name_H-M   'P 1'
#
loop_
_entity.id
_entity.type
_entity.pdbx_description
1 polymer ?
#
loop_
_entity_poly.entity_id
_entity_poly.type
_entity_poly.pdbx_seq_one_letter_code
_entity_poly.pdbx_strand_id
1 'polypeptide(L)'
;MPINEEIEIRKEKHRRTLNLLNQYATELSRELGNVTFILFGSYARGDFNLWSDIDIIVISDKFKNIRFLDRPYILPELYDEINYADIICWDYMEAQKMLLKPSWKEALKNSITIKDDYKLM
;
A
#
# COMPACT_ATOMS: atom_id res chain seq x y z
N MET A 1 7.32 -1.07 29.92
CA MET A 1 6.11 -0.37 29.48
C MET A 1 4.91 -1.25 29.80
N PRO A 2 3.83 -0.75 30.42
CA PRO A 2 2.60 -1.52 30.64
C PRO A 2 1.98 -1.97 29.31
N ILE A 3 1.39 -3.17 29.27
CA ILE A 3 0.78 -3.76 28.06
C ILE A 3 -0.27 -2.82 27.42
N ASN A 4 -1.05 -2.13 28.23
CA ASN A 4 -2.08 -1.21 27.73
C ASN A 4 -1.50 0.01 27.02
N GLU A 5 -0.35 0.51 27.46
CA GLU A 5 0.34 1.63 26.83
C GLU A 5 0.92 1.21 25.48
N GLU A 6 1.45 -0.01 25.37
CA GLU A 6 1.94 -0.56 24.10
C GLU A 6 0.82 -0.72 23.06
N ILE A 7 -0.34 -1.22 23.48
CA ILE A 7 -1.51 -1.36 22.61
C ILE A 7 -1.95 0.00 22.08
N GLU A 8 -1.98 1.03 22.94
CA GLU A 8 -2.40 2.36 22.53
C GLU A 8 -1.42 3.01 21.56
N ILE A 9 -0.11 2.86 21.80
CA ILE A 9 0.94 3.33 20.88
C ILE A 9 0.79 2.67 19.50
N ARG A 10 0.54 1.35 19.45
CA ARG A 10 0.33 0.64 18.19
C ARG A 10 -0.92 1.14 17.46
N LYS A 11 -2.04 1.33 18.17
CA LYS A 11 -3.27 1.88 17.56
C LYS A 11 -3.06 3.28 16.99
N GLU A 12 -2.37 4.14 17.72
CA GLU A 12 -2.07 5.50 17.28
C GLU A 12 -1.14 5.51 16.06
N LYS A 13 -0.08 4.67 16.07
CA LYS A 13 0.80 4.49 14.92
C LYS A 13 0.00 4.01 13.70
N HIS A 14 -0.84 2.99 13.87
CA HIS A 14 -1.69 2.46 12.80
C HIS A 14 -2.58 3.55 12.18
N ARG A 15 -3.27 4.32 13.04
CA ARG A 15 -4.15 5.43 12.63
C ARG A 15 -3.38 6.50 11.86
N ARG A 16 -2.19 6.89 12.35
CA ARG A 16 -1.34 7.88 11.69
C ARG A 16 -0.87 7.38 10.31
N THR A 17 -0.42 6.12 10.22
CA THR A 17 -0.05 5.49 8.95
C THR A 17 -1.21 5.51 7.96
N LEU A 18 -2.42 5.11 8.36
CA LEU A 18 -3.59 5.15 7.48
C LEU A 18 -3.91 6.57 6.98
N ASN A 19 -3.80 7.59 7.83
CA ASN A 19 -4.01 8.97 7.42
C ASN A 19 -2.98 9.44 6.39
N LEU A 20 -1.70 9.14 6.60
CA LEU A 20 -0.63 9.47 5.67
C LEU A 20 -0.80 8.74 4.33
N LEU A 21 -1.17 7.46 4.36
CA LEU A 21 -1.44 6.70 3.14
C LEU A 21 -2.64 7.27 2.35
N ASN A 22 -3.68 7.76 3.02
CA ASN A 22 -4.80 8.45 2.34
C ASN A 22 -4.36 9.77 1.68
N GLN A 23 -3.49 10.54 2.35
CA GLN A 23 -2.93 11.76 1.77
C GLN A 23 -2.08 11.44 0.54
N TYR A 24 -1.19 10.45 0.66
CA TYR A 24 -0.33 9.99 -0.42
C TYR A 24 -1.13 9.45 -1.61
N ALA A 25 -2.24 8.73 -1.38
CA ALA A 25 -3.13 8.26 -2.44
C ALA A 25 -3.69 9.42 -3.31
N THR A 26 -3.90 10.58 -2.69
CA THR A 26 -4.36 11.78 -3.39
C THR A 26 -3.25 12.34 -4.29
N GLU A 27 -2.01 12.34 -3.82
CA GLU A 27 -0.84 12.77 -4.60
C GLU A 27 -0.56 11.82 -5.76
N LEU A 28 -0.55 10.51 -5.51
CA LEU A 28 -0.44 9.48 -6.54
C LEU A 28 -1.44 9.68 -7.67
N SER A 29 -2.70 9.97 -7.35
CA SER A 29 -3.73 10.18 -8.36
C SER A 29 -3.54 11.46 -9.17
N ARG A 30 -2.98 12.52 -8.59
CA ARG A 30 -2.66 13.74 -9.33
C ARG A 30 -1.53 13.51 -10.34
N GLU A 31 -0.53 12.72 -9.98
CA GLU A 31 0.64 12.50 -10.84
C GLU A 31 0.43 11.39 -11.87
N LEU A 32 -0.19 10.28 -11.45
CA LEU A 32 -0.35 9.09 -12.28
C LEU A 32 -1.72 9.03 -12.99
N GLY A 33 -2.71 9.80 -12.53
CA GLY A 33 -4.08 9.74 -12.99
C GLY A 33 -4.87 8.66 -12.25
N ASN A 34 -5.41 7.68 -12.98
CA ASN A 34 -6.11 6.55 -12.38
C ASN A 34 -5.13 5.68 -11.58
N VAL A 35 -5.50 5.39 -10.33
CA VAL A 35 -4.71 4.56 -9.43
C VAL A 35 -5.64 3.64 -8.62
N THR A 36 -5.19 2.39 -8.41
CA THR A 36 -5.68 1.56 -7.31
C THR A 36 -4.55 1.41 -6.29
N PHE A 37 -4.81 1.75 -5.04
CA PHE A 37 -3.83 1.82 -3.96
C PHE A 37 -4.33 1.02 -2.76
N ILE A 38 -3.54 0.01 -2.38
CA ILE A 38 -3.93 -1.01 -1.42
C ILE A 38 -2.85 -1.14 -0.36
N LEU A 39 -3.25 -1.11 0.91
CA LEU A 39 -2.42 -1.53 2.03
C LEU A 39 -2.69 -3.01 2.29
N PHE A 40 -1.66 -3.83 2.39
CA PHE A 40 -1.79 -5.24 2.76
C PHE A 40 -0.83 -5.59 3.89
N GLY A 41 -0.67 -6.89 4.15
CA GLY A 41 0.28 -7.33 5.17
C GLY A 41 -0.16 -6.99 6.60
N SER A 42 0.82 -6.82 7.48
CA SER A 42 0.59 -6.75 8.94
C SER A 42 -0.10 -5.46 9.38
N TYR A 43 0.18 -4.34 8.71
CA TYR A 43 -0.52 -3.08 8.96
C TYR A 43 -2.00 -3.22 8.61
N ALA A 44 -2.34 -3.80 7.45
CA ALA A 44 -3.75 -3.99 7.08
C ALA A 44 -4.51 -4.90 8.07
N ARG A 45 -3.86 -5.94 8.60
CA ARG A 45 -4.45 -6.84 9.62
C ARG A 45 -4.53 -6.25 11.02
N GLY A 46 -3.75 -5.19 11.30
CA GLY A 46 -3.62 -4.61 12.64
C GLY A 46 -2.80 -5.44 13.62
N ASP A 47 -2.08 -6.48 13.14
CA ASP A 47 -1.23 -7.37 13.95
C ASP A 47 0.27 -7.05 13.81
N PHE A 48 0.61 -5.91 13.20
CA PHE A 48 1.98 -5.43 13.06
C PHE A 48 2.67 -5.17 14.40
N ASN A 49 4.00 -5.28 14.37
CA ASN A 49 4.87 -4.85 15.45
C ASN A 49 5.58 -3.55 15.07
N LEU A 50 6.28 -2.92 16.02
CA LEU A 50 6.91 -1.61 15.81
C LEU A 50 7.97 -1.60 14.67
N TRP A 51 8.51 -2.77 14.33
CA TRP A 51 9.55 -2.99 13.31
C TRP A 51 9.00 -3.56 12.00
N SER A 52 7.68 -3.71 11.88
CA SER A 52 7.09 -4.21 10.64
C SER A 52 7.18 -3.15 9.56
N ASP A 53 7.50 -3.59 8.35
CA ASP A 53 7.41 -2.78 7.14
C ASP A 53 5.94 -2.49 6.80
N ILE A 54 5.73 -1.45 5.98
CA ILE A 54 4.40 -1.09 5.45
C ILE A 54 4.30 -1.67 4.04
N ASP A 55 3.46 -2.68 3.84
CA ASP A 55 3.33 -3.35 2.55
C ASP A 55 2.22 -2.70 1.70
N ILE A 56 2.56 -2.10 0.56
CA ILE A 56 1.61 -1.40 -0.31
C ILE A 56 1.68 -1.87 -1.76
N ILE A 57 0.52 -1.88 -2.42
CA ILE A 57 0.40 -2.12 -3.86
C ILE A 57 -0.13 -0.85 -4.52
N VAL A 58 0.56 -0.40 -5.57
CA VAL A 58 0.13 0.68 -6.45
C VAL A 58 -0.13 0.10 -7.83
N ILE A 59 -1.34 0.32 -8.37
CA ILE A 59 -1.71 -0.12 -9.71
C ILE A 59 -1.95 1.11 -10.57
N SER A 60 -1.24 1.20 -11.70
CA SER A 60 -1.41 2.28 -12.68
C SER A 60 -0.92 1.88 -14.06
N ASP A 61 -1.61 2.32 -15.11
CA ASP A 61 -1.16 2.16 -16.50
C ASP A 61 0.16 2.89 -16.78
N LYS A 62 0.57 3.84 -15.93
CA LYS A 62 1.85 4.55 -16.05
C LYS A 62 3.07 3.61 -15.92
N PHE A 63 2.89 2.44 -15.33
CA PHE A 63 3.97 1.45 -15.20
C PHE A 63 4.21 0.61 -16.46
N LYS A 64 3.35 0.73 -17.49
CA LYS A 64 3.52 0.02 -18.76
C LYS A 64 4.86 0.39 -19.38
N ASN A 65 5.59 -0.63 -19.84
CA ASN A 65 6.93 -0.50 -20.44
C ASN A 65 8.02 0.03 -19.50
N ILE A 66 7.75 0.15 -18.19
CA ILE A 66 8.76 0.43 -17.18
C ILE A 66 9.18 -0.90 -16.53
N ARG A 67 10.50 -1.12 -16.40
CA ARG A 67 11.01 -2.34 -15.74
C ARG A 67 10.47 -2.38 -14.31
N PHE A 68 10.06 -3.57 -13.85
CA PHE A 68 9.41 -3.74 -12.54
C PHE A 68 10.16 -3.04 -11.40
N LEU A 69 11.48 -3.20 -11.34
CA LEU A 69 12.34 -2.63 -10.30
C LEU A 69 12.48 -1.10 -10.39
N ASP A 70 12.20 -0.49 -11.53
CA ASP A 70 12.33 0.96 -11.72
C ASP A 70 11.05 1.72 -11.32
N ARG A 71 9.92 1.02 -11.18
CA ARG A 71 8.59 1.62 -11.00
C ARG A 71 8.43 2.39 -9.68
N PRO A 72 8.98 1.94 -8.54
CA PRO A 72 8.90 2.73 -7.31
C PRO A 72 9.59 4.09 -7.42
N TYR A 73 10.66 4.21 -8.22
CA TYR A 73 11.42 5.46 -8.36
C TYR A 73 10.72 6.56 -9.16
N ILE A 74 9.60 6.24 -9.83
CA ILE A 74 8.79 7.23 -10.55
C ILE A 74 7.59 7.72 -9.75
N LEU A 75 7.42 7.22 -8.53
CA LEU A 75 6.37 7.67 -7.63
C LEU A 75 6.80 8.98 -6.95
N PRO A 76 5.86 9.84 -6.53
CA PRO A 76 6.16 10.93 -5.63
C PRO A 76 6.78 10.39 -4.33
N GLU A 77 7.67 11.16 -3.73
CA GLU A 77 8.35 10.76 -2.49
C GLU A 77 7.34 10.48 -1.38
N LEU A 78 7.60 9.42 -0.62
CA LEU A 78 6.82 9.09 0.57
C LEU A 78 7.14 10.06 1.70
N TYR A 79 6.15 10.33 2.56
CA TYR A 79 6.39 11.04 3.81
C TYR A 79 7.36 10.27 4.71
N ASP A 80 8.17 10.97 5.50
CA ASP A 80 9.23 10.38 6.34
C ASP A 80 8.71 9.23 7.22
N GLU A 81 7.51 9.32 7.78
CA GLU A 81 6.97 8.28 8.66
C GLU A 81 6.49 7.00 7.95
N ILE A 82 6.45 7.01 6.62
CA ILE A 82 6.08 5.86 5.79
C ILE A 82 7.14 5.52 4.74
N ASN A 83 8.31 6.16 4.76
CA ASN A 83 9.36 6.02 3.74
C ASN A 83 10.06 4.63 3.70
N TYR A 84 9.77 3.77 4.66
CA TYR A 84 10.22 2.37 4.73
C TYR A 84 9.19 1.38 4.16
N ALA A 85 8.17 1.88 3.44
CA ALA A 85 7.19 1.00 2.81
C ALA A 85 7.82 0.11 1.73
N ASP A 86 7.44 -1.16 1.70
CA ASP A 86 7.71 -2.04 0.57
C ASP A 86 6.59 -1.86 -0.46
N ILE A 87 6.96 -1.42 -1.66
CA ILE A 87 6.01 -0.98 -2.69
C ILE A 87 6.06 -1.93 -3.88
N ILE A 88 4.91 -2.51 -4.18
CA ILE A 88 4.72 -3.31 -5.39
C ILE A 88 3.93 -2.49 -6.41
N CYS A 89 4.55 -2.22 -7.55
CA CYS A 89 3.93 -1.47 -8.64
C CYS A 89 3.53 -2.41 -9.79
N TRP A 90 2.24 -2.52 -10.08
CA TRP A 90 1.72 -3.29 -11.21
C TRP A 90 1.03 -2.41 -12.24
N ASP A 91 1.23 -2.68 -13.52
CA ASP A 91 0.30 -2.15 -14.51
C ASP A 91 -1.07 -2.83 -14.41
N TYR A 92 -2.08 -2.25 -15.05
CA TYR A 92 -3.44 -2.76 -15.03
C TYR A 92 -3.55 -4.24 -15.47
N MET A 93 -2.82 -4.64 -16.53
CA MET A 93 -2.88 -6.00 -17.07
C MET A 93 -2.17 -7.01 -16.17
N GLU A 94 -1.06 -6.62 -15.56
CA GLU A 94 -0.36 -7.40 -14.55
C GLU A 94 -1.23 -7.59 -13.31
N ALA A 95 -1.86 -6.52 -12.81
CA ALA A 95 -2.74 -6.58 -11.66
C ALA A 95 -3.88 -7.58 -11.88
N GLN A 96 -4.56 -7.53 -13.04
CA GLN A 96 -5.60 -8.50 -13.38
C GLN A 96 -5.13 -9.96 -13.30
N LYS A 97 -3.88 -10.24 -13.68
CA LYS A 97 -3.30 -11.60 -13.59
C LYS A 97 -2.90 -11.94 -12.15
N MET A 98 -2.29 -11.00 -11.44
CA MET A 98 -1.76 -11.23 -10.10
C MET A 98 -2.88 -11.42 -9.08
N LEU A 99 -3.94 -10.62 -9.14
CA LEU A 99 -5.12 -10.72 -8.28
C LEU A 99 -5.89 -12.05 -8.44
N LEU A 100 -5.70 -12.75 -9.56
CA LEU A 100 -6.28 -14.08 -9.77
C LEU A 100 -5.47 -15.21 -9.10
N LYS A 101 -4.18 -15.01 -8.81
CA LYS A 101 -3.31 -16.04 -8.23
C LYS A 101 -3.74 -16.36 -6.79
N PRO A 102 -3.82 -17.65 -6.39
CA PRO A 102 -4.22 -18.02 -5.03
C PRO A 102 -3.38 -17.38 -3.93
N SER A 103 -2.07 -17.25 -4.15
CA SER A 103 -1.15 -16.61 -3.20
C SER A 103 -1.51 -15.15 -2.92
N TRP A 104 -1.89 -14.40 -3.97
CA TRP A 104 -2.27 -13.00 -3.84
C TRP A 104 -3.66 -12.82 -3.28
N LYS A 105 -4.60 -13.71 -3.63
CA LYS A 105 -5.92 -13.72 -2.99
C LYS A 105 -5.81 -13.91 -1.49
N GLU A 106 -4.96 -14.84 -1.04
CA GLU A 106 -4.75 -15.04 0.39
C GLU A 106 -4.05 -13.85 1.04
N ALA A 107 -2.98 -13.32 0.41
CA ALA A 107 -2.26 -12.16 0.94
C ALA A 107 -3.14 -10.90 1.06
N LEU A 108 -4.09 -10.72 0.15
CA LEU A 108 -4.99 -9.56 0.10
C LEU A 108 -6.33 -9.77 0.82
N LYS A 109 -6.56 -10.93 1.43
CA LYS A 109 -7.82 -11.25 2.11
C LYS A 109 -8.23 -10.23 3.18
N ASN A 110 -7.25 -9.63 3.85
CA ASN A 110 -7.45 -8.60 4.88
C ASN A 110 -6.84 -7.25 4.46
N SER A 111 -6.66 -7.00 3.15
CA SER A 111 -6.13 -5.73 2.68
C SER A 111 -7.11 -4.58 2.92
N ILE A 112 -6.59 -3.37 3.07
CA ILE A 112 -7.36 -2.14 3.11
C ILE A 112 -7.21 -1.44 1.77
N THR A 113 -8.31 -1.33 1.03
CA THR A 113 -8.36 -0.52 -0.20
C THR A 113 -8.44 0.95 0.17
N ILE A 114 -7.37 1.70 -0.10
CA ILE A 114 -7.29 3.14 0.18
C ILE A 114 -7.91 3.93 -0.98
N LYS A 115 -7.68 3.49 -2.22
CA LYS A 115 -8.27 4.05 -3.44
C LYS A 115 -8.39 2.97 -4.50
N ASP A 116 -9.46 2.99 -5.30
CA ASP A 116 -9.66 2.00 -6.37
C ASP A 116 -10.37 2.59 -7.59
N ASP A 117 -9.62 3.34 -8.41
CA ASP A 117 -10.16 3.91 -9.64
C ASP A 117 -10.39 2.86 -10.73
N TYR A 118 -9.64 1.75 -10.70
CA TYR A 118 -9.75 0.66 -11.66
C TYR A 118 -10.84 -0.37 -11.33
N LYS A 119 -11.45 -0.30 -10.14
CA LYS A 119 -12.50 -1.22 -9.67
C LYS A 119 -12.04 -2.68 -9.66
N LEU A 120 -10.84 -2.90 -9.14
CA LEU A 120 -10.18 -4.20 -9.11
C LEU A 120 -10.38 -4.95 -7.78
N MET A 121 -10.81 -4.25 -6.73
CA MET A 121 -10.88 -4.76 -5.36
C MET A 121 -12.31 -4.94 -4.84
#